data_AF-A0A2P2DCI5-F1
#
_entry.id   AF-A0A2P2DCI5-F1
#
_cell.length_a   1.000
_cell.length_b   1.000
_cell.length_c   1.000
_cell.angle_alpha   90.00
_cell.angle_beta   90.00
_cell.angle_gamma   90.00
#
_symmetry.space_group_name_H-M   'P 1'
#
loop_
_entity.id
_entity.type
_entity.pdbx_description
1 polymer ?
#
loop_
_entity_poly.entity_id
_entity_poly.type
_entity_poly.pdbx_seq_one_letter_code
_entity_poly.pdbx_strand_id
1 'polypeptide(L)'
;MLGIRTIEIEVEGLSVKGTLQWSTHSFYQLEMYVPYSGPVYTFSFPKLFPPFQEETLAEIEQNAKSHLRTLYYKCEGIKKEIPKIETALKEFWTEIQSIPVLSPSEWKQKNEFLKQAMLAGYMDKAIYEKTIYDLTTVMEKKQNEREKRCESFLSQYLPEFSHLQNHFSWIRFCYEFTEKKHLLLL
;
A
#
# COMPACT_ATOMS: atom_id res chain seq x y z
N MET A 1 12.72 35.39 -2.73
CA MET A 1 12.10 34.12 -3.15
C MET A 1 12.39 33.11 -2.05
N LEU A 2 11.39 32.49 -1.41
CA LEU A 2 11.66 31.36 -0.53
C LEU A 2 12.07 30.19 -1.44
N GLY A 3 13.37 30.06 -1.71
CA GLY A 3 13.93 28.88 -2.35
C GLY A 3 13.75 27.64 -1.47
N ILE A 4 14.30 26.51 -1.90
CA ILE A 4 14.32 25.31 -1.06
C ILE A 4 15.20 25.61 0.17
N ARG A 5 14.61 25.55 1.37
CA ARG A 5 15.31 25.80 2.62
C ARG A 5 15.35 24.53 3.45
N THR A 6 16.51 24.20 3.99
CA THR A 6 16.64 23.10 4.94
C THR A 6 16.18 23.54 6.33
N ILE A 7 15.32 22.74 6.94
CA ILE A 7 14.86 22.87 8.32
C ILE A 7 15.44 21.70 9.11
N GLU A 8 16.09 22.01 10.22
CA GLU A 8 16.65 21.02 11.13
C GLU A 8 16.18 21.30 12.56
N ILE A 9 15.78 20.23 13.25
CA ILE A 9 15.40 20.24 14.66
C ILE A 9 15.97 19.02 15.35
N GLU A 10 16.10 19.11 16.66
CA GLU A 10 16.36 17.95 17.51
C GLU A 10 15.05 17.51 18.16
N VAL A 11 14.76 16.21 18.09
CA VAL A 11 13.62 15.58 18.76
C VAL A 11 14.15 14.36 19.50
N GLU A 12 14.02 14.35 20.82
CA GLU A 12 14.47 13.21 21.67
C GLU A 12 15.93 12.79 21.43
N GLY A 13 16.83 13.74 21.15
CA GLY A 13 18.25 13.46 20.87
C GLY A 13 18.55 13.04 19.43
N LEU A 14 17.54 12.98 18.55
CA LEU A 14 17.69 12.66 17.13
C LEU A 14 17.56 13.91 16.27
N SER A 15 18.46 14.03 15.29
CA SER A 15 18.37 15.08 14.26
C SER A 15 17.27 14.73 13.27
N VAL A 16 16.27 15.61 13.15
CA VAL A 16 15.18 15.51 12.20
C VAL A 16 15.34 16.63 11.18
N LYS A 17 15.41 16.27 9.89
CA LYS A 17 15.67 17.21 8.80
C LYS A 17 14.58 17.13 7.73
N GLY A 18 14.23 18.30 7.22
CA GLY A 18 13.27 18.44 6.13
C GLY A 18 13.59 19.61 5.20
N THR A 19 13.00 19.60 4.03
CA THR A 19 13.04 20.68 3.04
C THR A 19 11.73 21.44 3.07
N LEU A 20 11.82 22.75 3.23
CA LEU A 20 10.70 23.67 3.11
C LEU A 20 10.77 24.35 1.75
N GLN A 21 9.72 24.18 0.95
CA GLN A 21 9.58 24.79 -0.36
C GLN A 21 8.28 25.57 -0.43
N TRP A 22 8.32 26.77 -1.00
CA TRP A 22 7.12 27.53 -1.32
C TRP A 22 6.60 27.13 -2.71
N SER A 23 5.32 26.76 -2.78
CA SER A 23 4.61 26.41 -4.00
C SER A 23 3.98 27.65 -4.64
N THR A 24 3.86 27.63 -5.97
CA THR A 24 3.22 28.69 -6.77
C THR A 24 1.74 28.93 -6.40
N HIS A 25 1.12 27.99 -5.68
CA HIS A 25 -0.27 28.08 -5.23
C HIS A 25 -0.42 28.68 -3.82
N SER A 26 0.59 29.39 -3.30
CA SER A 26 0.58 30.02 -1.96
C SER A 26 0.55 29.03 -0.78
N PHE A 27 1.10 27.83 -0.97
CA PHE A 27 1.29 26.84 0.10
C PHE A 27 2.78 26.58 0.35
N TYR A 28 3.10 26.19 1.56
CA TYR A 28 4.40 25.65 1.95
C TYR A 28 4.32 24.14 1.94
N GLN A 29 5.28 23.51 1.29
CA GLN A 29 5.50 22.08 1.30
C GLN A 29 6.72 21.79 2.15
N LEU A 30 6.52 21.02 3.22
CA LEU A 30 7.56 20.54 4.10
C LEU A 30 7.72 19.03 3.89
N GLU A 31 8.85 18.59 3.37
CA GLU A 31 9.17 17.19 3.17
C GLU A 31 10.25 16.77 4.15
N MET A 32 10.01 15.70 4.92
CA MET A 32 11.02 15.12 5.80
C MET A 32 11.89 14.14 5.01
N TYR A 33 13.21 14.24 5.22
CA TYR A 33 14.18 13.32 4.62
C TYR A 33 15.12 12.65 5.64
N VAL A 34 15.10 13.08 6.91
CA VAL A 34 15.76 12.39 8.03
C VAL A 34 14.85 12.42 9.27
N PRO A 35 14.67 11.29 9.98
CA PRO A 35 15.23 9.97 9.70
C PRO A 35 14.42 9.18 8.64
N TYR A 36 13.20 9.62 8.33
CA TYR A 36 12.33 8.97 7.35
C TYR A 36 12.25 9.84 6.10
N SER A 37 12.40 9.22 4.93
CA SER A 37 12.33 9.89 3.63
C SER A 37 10.94 9.81 3.06
N GLY A 38 10.39 10.95 2.60
CA GLY A 38 9.14 11.01 1.86
C GLY A 38 7.95 11.69 2.55
N PRO A 39 7.76 11.65 3.90
CA PRO A 39 6.60 12.27 4.53
C PRO A 39 6.49 13.76 4.21
N VAL A 40 5.37 14.16 3.60
CA VAL A 40 5.09 15.55 3.20
C VAL A 40 3.99 16.14 4.07
N TYR A 41 4.16 17.40 4.46
CA TYR A 41 3.12 18.21 5.08
C TYR A 41 2.95 19.52 4.33
N THR A 42 1.71 19.87 4.00
CA THR A 42 1.38 21.13 3.36
C THR A 42 0.65 22.05 4.33
N PHE A 43 1.04 23.32 4.35
CA PHE A 43 0.40 24.34 5.18
C PHE A 43 0.42 25.70 4.48
N SER A 44 -0.52 26.56 4.83
CA SER A 44 -0.61 27.92 4.32
C SER A 44 -0.50 28.91 5.47
N PHE A 45 0.05 30.08 5.17
CA PHE A 45 -0.09 31.24 6.03
C PHE A 45 -1.07 32.24 5.41
N PRO A 46 -1.89 32.92 6.21
CA PRO A 46 -2.79 33.93 5.69
C PRO A 46 -2.02 35.09 5.04
N LYS A 47 -2.19 35.25 3.72
CA LYS A 47 -1.79 36.40 2.87
C LYS A 47 -0.36 36.94 3.10
N LEU A 48 0.64 36.07 3.01
CA LEU A 48 2.03 36.49 2.90
C LEU A 48 2.50 36.30 1.46
N PHE A 49 2.58 37.41 0.71
CA PHE A 49 3.22 37.42 -0.61
C PHE A 49 4.67 37.89 -0.45
N PRO A 50 5.63 37.31 -1.18
CA PRO A 50 7.00 37.80 -1.17
C PRO A 50 7.06 39.29 -1.57
N PRO A 51 7.99 40.09 -1.02
CA PRO A 51 9.05 39.71 -0.09
C PRO A 51 8.56 39.60 1.36
N PHE A 52 9.04 38.57 2.07
CA PHE A 52 8.75 38.35 3.49
C PHE A 52 9.68 39.21 4.36
N GLN A 53 9.15 39.81 5.43
CA GLN A 53 9.95 40.48 6.45
C GLN A 53 10.69 39.43 7.30
N GLU A 54 11.79 39.80 7.98
CA GLU A 54 12.58 38.87 8.80
C GLU A 54 11.74 38.20 9.90
N GLU A 55 10.84 38.96 10.54
CA GLU A 55 9.91 38.44 11.55
C GLU A 55 8.98 37.37 10.97
N THR A 56 8.47 37.61 9.76
CA THR A 56 7.64 36.66 9.02
C THR A 56 8.42 35.40 8.65
N LEU A 57 9.69 35.53 8.26
CA LEU A 57 10.56 34.38 7.96
C LEU A 57 10.84 33.54 9.21
N ALA A 58 11.02 34.18 10.36
CA ALA A 58 11.19 33.49 11.65
C ALA A 58 9.91 32.74 12.06
N GLU A 59 8.74 33.34 11.84
CA GLU A 59 7.45 32.69 12.10
C GLU A 59 7.20 31.48 11.18
N ILE A 60 7.52 31.62 9.89
CA ILE A 60 7.46 30.51 8.91
C ILE A 60 8.39 29.38 9.34
N GLU A 61 9.62 29.70 9.73
CA GLU A 61 10.60 28.71 10.19
C GLU A 61 10.13 27.99 11.46
N GLN A 62 9.58 28.73 12.43
CA GLN A 62 9.08 28.15 13.68
C GLN A 62 7.90 27.20 13.45
N ASN A 63 6.97 27.56 12.56
CA ASN A 63 5.87 26.67 12.17
C ASN A 63 6.39 25.44 11.42
N ALA A 64 7.34 25.61 10.48
CA ALA A 64 7.96 24.49 9.79
C ALA A 64 8.64 23.52 10.77
N LYS A 65 9.35 24.02 11.79
CA LYS A 65 9.94 23.20 12.86
C LYS A 65 8.87 22.43 13.66
N SER A 66 7.75 23.08 14.00
CA SER A 66 6.63 22.42 14.69
C SER A 66 6.00 21.31 13.86
N HIS A 67 5.77 21.55 12.57
CA HIS A 67 5.23 20.57 11.65
C HIS A 67 6.21 19.43 11.36
N LEU A 68 7.51 19.71 11.28
CA LEU A 68 8.55 18.68 11.13
C LEU A 68 8.57 17.72 12.33
N ARG A 69 8.43 18.25 13.55
CA ARG A 69 8.26 17.45 14.77
C ARG A 69 7.00 16.59 14.73
N THR A 70 5.90 17.16 14.24
CA THR A 70 4.63 16.44 14.10
C THR A 70 4.75 15.29 13.10
N LEU A 71 5.41 15.51 11.95
CA LEU A 71 5.72 14.48 10.97
C LEU A 71 6.56 13.35 11.58
N TYR A 72 7.61 13.68 12.32
CA TYR A 72 8.43 12.68 13.02
C TYR A 72 7.60 11.78 13.93
N TYR A 73 6.77 12.36 14.83
CA TYR A 73 5.95 11.56 15.73
C TYR A 73 4.87 10.74 15.02
N LYS A 74 4.33 11.24 13.90
CA LYS A 74 3.44 10.43 13.04
C LYS A 74 4.18 9.22 12.49
N CYS A 75 5.40 9.39 11.98
CA CYS A 75 6.22 8.29 11.48
C CYS A 75 6.61 7.30 12.59
N GLU A 76 6.98 7.78 13.78
CA GLU A 76 7.24 6.90 14.94
C GLU A 76 5.98 6.12 15.36
N GLY A 77 4.81 6.76 15.30
CA GLY A 77 3.51 6.12 15.53
C GLY A 77 3.27 4.98 14.54
N ILE A 78 3.40 5.26 13.24
CA ILE A 78 3.25 4.26 12.17
C ILE A 78 4.26 3.12 12.34
N LYS A 79 5.53 3.44 12.61
CA LYS A 79 6.61 2.47 12.82
C LYS A 79 6.29 1.47 13.94
N LYS A 80 5.60 1.89 15.00
CA LYS A 80 5.16 0.99 16.08
C LYS A 80 4.04 0.04 15.64
N GLU A 81 3.24 0.43 14.65
CA GLU A 81 2.18 -0.40 14.08
C GLU A 81 2.70 -1.36 12.99
N ILE A 82 3.82 -1.05 12.32
CA ILE A 82 4.41 -1.91 11.27
C ILE A 82 4.52 -3.38 11.70
N PRO A 83 5.08 -3.74 12.88
CA PRO A 83 5.19 -5.14 13.27
C PRO A 83 3.84 -5.86 13.42
N LYS A 84 2.81 -5.12 13.87
CA LYS A 84 1.45 -5.68 13.97
C LYS A 84 0.87 -5.94 12.59
N ILE A 85 1.05 -4.99 11.66
CA ILE A 85 0.62 -5.14 10.27
C ILE A 85 1.36 -6.30 9.59
N GLU A 86 2.69 -6.41 9.77
CA GLU A 86 3.48 -7.52 9.23
C GLU A 86 3.02 -8.88 9.77
N THR A 87 2.65 -8.95 11.04
CA THR A 87 2.15 -10.19 11.66
C THR A 87 0.78 -10.55 11.10
N ALA A 88 -0.15 -9.59 11.08
CA ALA A 88 -1.48 -9.79 10.52
C ALA A 88 -1.42 -10.18 9.03
N LEU A 89 -0.48 -9.61 8.27
CA LEU A 89 -0.28 -9.93 6.87
C LEU A 89 0.23 -11.37 6.66
N LYS A 90 1.14 -11.87 7.50
CA LYS A 90 1.62 -13.25 7.44
C LYS A 90 0.51 -14.25 7.77
N GLU A 91 -0.26 -13.99 8.81
CA GLU A 91 -1.40 -14.80 9.21
C GLU A 91 -2.45 -14.83 8.09
N PHE A 92 -2.79 -13.66 7.55
CA PHE A 92 -3.70 -13.51 6.43
C PHE A 92 -3.22 -14.24 5.17
N TRP A 93 -1.92 -14.18 4.84
CA TRP A 93 -1.37 -14.89 3.69
C TRP A 93 -1.51 -16.41 3.84
N THR A 94 -1.27 -16.92 5.04
CA THR A 94 -1.46 -18.34 5.36
C THR A 94 -2.93 -18.75 5.19
N GLU A 95 -3.87 -17.89 5.62
CA GLU A 95 -5.30 -18.09 5.45
C GLU A 95 -5.71 -18.12 3.96
N ILE A 96 -5.22 -17.18 3.15
CA ILE A 96 -5.50 -17.14 1.70
C ILE A 96 -4.94 -18.37 0.99
N GLN A 97 -3.73 -18.80 1.35
CA GLN A 97 -3.12 -20.01 0.79
C GLN A 97 -3.92 -21.27 1.14
N SER A 98 -4.62 -21.29 2.28
CA SER A 98 -5.47 -22.41 2.69
C SER A 98 -6.72 -22.62 1.81
N ILE A 99 -7.12 -21.63 0.99
CA ILE A 99 -8.22 -21.75 0.02
C ILE A 99 -7.62 -22.28 -1.28
N PRO A 100 -7.69 -23.58 -1.64
CA PRO A 100 -6.89 -24.10 -2.74
C PRO A 100 -7.52 -23.76 -4.10
N VAL A 101 -6.80 -22.95 -4.89
CA VAL A 101 -7.11 -22.63 -6.29
C VAL A 101 -6.00 -23.21 -7.17
N LEU A 102 -6.38 -23.83 -8.28
CA LEU A 102 -5.43 -24.38 -9.24
C LEU A 102 -4.67 -23.25 -9.93
N SER A 103 -3.34 -23.36 -9.93
CA SER A 103 -2.50 -22.56 -10.80
C SER A 103 -2.79 -22.88 -12.28
N PRO A 104 -2.44 -21.99 -13.23
CA PRO A 104 -2.63 -22.25 -14.65
C PRO A 104 -1.96 -23.56 -15.13
N SER A 105 -0.82 -23.94 -14.55
CA SER A 105 -0.13 -25.20 -14.86
C SER A 105 -0.88 -26.42 -14.32
N GLU A 106 -1.35 -26.37 -13.07
CA GLU A 106 -2.15 -27.46 -12.48
C GLU A 106 -3.49 -27.62 -13.21
N TRP A 107 -4.12 -26.52 -13.60
CA TRP A 107 -5.32 -26.53 -14.44
C TRP A 107 -5.06 -27.23 -15.77
N LYS A 108 -3.98 -26.86 -16.45
CA LYS A 108 -3.57 -27.49 -17.72
C LYS A 108 -3.34 -28.98 -17.56
N GLN A 109 -2.60 -29.40 -16.54
CA GLN A 109 -2.32 -30.81 -16.27
C GLN A 109 -3.59 -31.62 -16.00
N LYS A 110 -4.50 -31.09 -15.16
CA LYS A 110 -5.77 -31.77 -14.86
C LYS A 110 -6.69 -31.86 -16.07
N ASN A 111 -6.77 -30.79 -16.86
CA ASN A 111 -7.57 -30.79 -18.07
C ASN A 111 -7.02 -31.79 -19.11
N GLU A 112 -5.70 -31.84 -19.27
CA GLU A 112 -5.05 -32.79 -20.16
C GLU A 112 -5.25 -34.24 -19.70
N PHE A 113 -5.16 -34.52 -18.40
CA PHE A 113 -5.49 -35.82 -17.83
C PHE A 113 -6.94 -36.24 -18.13
N LEU A 114 -7.91 -35.36 -17.89
CA LEU A 114 -9.33 -35.64 -18.16
C LEU A 114 -9.59 -35.87 -19.66
N LYS A 115 -8.92 -35.09 -20.51
CA LYS A 115 -8.99 -35.26 -21.97
C LYS A 115 -8.43 -36.61 -22.41
N GLN A 116 -7.31 -37.05 -21.85
CA GLN A 116 -6.72 -38.36 -22.14
C GLN A 116 -7.63 -39.50 -21.65
N ALA A 117 -8.24 -39.37 -20.47
CA ALA A 117 -9.19 -40.36 -19.95
C ALA A 117 -10.43 -40.50 -20.86
N MET A 118 -10.93 -39.39 -21.41
CA MET A 118 -12.01 -39.40 -22.40
C MET A 118 -11.58 -40.08 -23.70
N LEU A 119 -10.39 -39.76 -24.23
CA LEU A 119 -9.88 -40.35 -25.47
C LEU A 119 -9.60 -41.85 -25.35
N ALA A 120 -9.18 -42.31 -24.17
CA ALA A 120 -8.93 -43.72 -23.90
C ALA A 120 -10.22 -44.51 -23.56
N GLY A 121 -11.40 -43.89 -23.61
CA GLY A 121 -12.69 -44.55 -23.39
C GLY A 121 -13.04 -44.82 -21.93
N TYR A 122 -12.28 -44.28 -20.97
CA TYR A 122 -12.59 -44.40 -19.54
C TYR A 122 -13.65 -43.38 -19.07
N MET A 123 -14.04 -42.44 -19.95
CA MET A 123 -14.97 -41.37 -19.64
C MET A 123 -15.72 -40.93 -20.90
N ASP A 124 -17.04 -40.77 -20.79
CA ASP A 124 -17.85 -40.23 -21.88
C ASP A 124 -17.68 -38.72 -22.02
N LYS A 125 -17.85 -38.21 -23.24
CA LYS A 125 -17.75 -36.77 -23.54
C LYS A 125 -18.67 -35.91 -22.65
N ALA A 126 -19.89 -36.35 -22.38
CA ALA A 126 -20.83 -35.63 -21.51
C ALA A 126 -20.34 -35.56 -20.05
N ILE A 127 -19.69 -36.61 -19.56
CA ILE A 127 -19.11 -36.65 -18.21
C ILE A 127 -17.88 -35.74 -18.16
N TYR A 128 -17.04 -35.75 -19.20
CA TYR A 128 -15.90 -34.85 -19.34
C TYR A 128 -16.34 -33.37 -19.31
N GLU A 129 -17.29 -32.98 -20.16
CA GLU A 129 -17.76 -31.60 -20.27
C GLU A 129 -18.36 -31.11 -18.94
N LYS A 130 -19.17 -31.95 -18.30
CA LYS A 130 -19.73 -31.66 -16.98
C LYS A 130 -18.63 -31.50 -15.91
N THR A 131 -17.65 -32.40 -15.91
CA THR A 131 -16.54 -32.37 -14.94
C THR A 131 -15.70 -31.10 -15.09
N ILE A 132 -15.42 -30.68 -16.33
CA ILE A 132 -14.69 -29.42 -16.61
C ILE A 132 -15.51 -28.21 -16.15
N TYR A 133 -16.82 -28.20 -16.44
CA TYR A 133 -17.71 -27.13 -16.01
C TYR A 133 -17.78 -27.00 -14.48
N ASP A 134 -17.98 -28.12 -13.79
CA ASP A 134 -18.07 -28.18 -12.33
C ASP A 134 -16.73 -27.73 -11.70
N LEU A 135 -15.60 -28.19 -12.24
CA LEU A 135 -14.28 -27.80 -11.76
C LEU A 135 -14.02 -26.30 -11.99
N THR A 136 -14.40 -25.76 -13.15
CA THR A 136 -14.26 -24.33 -13.47
C THR A 136 -15.06 -23.49 -12.48
N THR A 137 -16.33 -23.85 -12.27
CA THR A 137 -17.24 -23.15 -11.35
C THR A 137 -16.71 -23.15 -9.92
N VAL A 138 -16.18 -24.28 -9.44
CA VAL A 138 -15.59 -24.37 -8.10
C VAL A 138 -14.31 -23.52 -8.00
N MET A 139 -13.48 -23.49 -9.04
CA MET A 139 -12.27 -22.65 -9.05
C MET A 139 -12.62 -21.16 -9.06
N GLU A 140 -13.58 -20.72 -9.87
CA GLU A 140 -14.06 -19.34 -9.89
C GLU A 140 -14.62 -18.92 -8.53
N LYS A 141 -15.43 -19.79 -7.90
CA LYS A 141 -15.97 -19.52 -6.56
C LYS A 141 -14.86 -19.32 -5.53
N LYS A 142 -13.84 -20.18 -5.52
CA LYS A 142 -12.71 -20.09 -4.60
C LYS A 142 -11.82 -18.88 -4.89
N GLN A 143 -11.64 -18.54 -6.16
CA GLN A 143 -10.88 -17.35 -6.55
C GLN A 143 -11.61 -16.07 -6.09
N ASN A 144 -12.93 -16.00 -6.28
CA ASN A 144 -13.75 -14.88 -5.79
C ASN A 144 -13.74 -14.78 -4.26
N GLU A 145 -13.68 -15.92 -3.56
CA GLU A 145 -13.54 -15.95 -2.11
C GLU A 145 -12.20 -15.34 -1.66
N ARG A 146 -11.08 -15.70 -2.31
CA ARG A 146 -9.77 -15.09 -2.05
C ARG A 146 -9.78 -13.58 -2.28
N GLU A 147 -10.33 -13.12 -3.41
CA GLU A 147 -10.41 -11.69 -3.74
C GLU A 147 -11.19 -10.90 -2.67
N LYS A 148 -12.35 -11.39 -2.22
CA LYS A 148 -13.16 -10.74 -1.19
C LYS A 148 -12.45 -10.66 0.17
N ARG A 149 -11.71 -11.71 0.54
CA ARG A 149 -10.93 -11.70 1.79
C ARG A 149 -9.77 -10.70 1.72
N CYS A 150 -9.09 -10.62 0.57
CA CYS A 150 -8.05 -9.61 0.34
C CYS A 150 -8.61 -8.19 0.44
N GLU A 151 -9.75 -7.93 -0.20
CA GLU A 151 -10.44 -6.65 -0.12
C GLU A 151 -10.78 -6.25 1.32
N SER A 152 -11.35 -7.17 2.10
CA SER A 152 -11.70 -6.93 3.50
C SER A 152 -10.46 -6.64 4.36
N PHE A 153 -9.38 -7.40 4.15
CA PHE A 153 -8.11 -7.20 4.87
C PHE A 153 -7.51 -5.83 4.55
N LEU A 154 -7.41 -5.47 3.27
CA LEU A 154 -6.84 -4.19 2.85
C LEU A 154 -7.66 -2.99 3.33
N SER A 155 -8.99 -3.11 3.35
CA SER A 155 -9.87 -2.04 3.86
C SER A 155 -9.64 -1.75 5.35
N GLN A 156 -9.22 -2.75 6.13
CA GLN A 156 -8.92 -2.59 7.56
C GLN A 156 -7.59 -1.86 7.81
N TYR A 157 -6.57 -2.13 6.98
CA TYR A 157 -5.20 -1.67 7.23
C TYR A 157 -4.78 -0.49 6.35
N LEU A 158 -5.42 -0.28 5.21
CA LEU A 158 -5.08 0.70 4.20
C LEU A 158 -6.33 1.38 3.62
N PRO A 159 -7.17 2.02 4.46
CA PRO A 159 -8.44 2.62 4.02
C PRO A 159 -8.25 3.69 2.94
N GLU A 160 -7.11 4.37 2.97
CA GLU A 160 -6.71 5.40 2.00
C GLU A 160 -6.43 4.84 0.60
N PHE A 161 -6.06 3.55 0.48
CA PHE A 161 -5.76 2.89 -0.79
C PHE A 161 -6.99 2.26 -1.45
N SER A 162 -8.18 2.42 -0.86
CA SER A 162 -9.47 1.95 -1.41
C SER A 162 -9.71 2.42 -2.85
N HIS A 163 -9.24 3.62 -3.21
CA HIS A 163 -9.37 4.17 -4.57
C HIS A 163 -8.57 3.42 -5.65
N LEU A 164 -7.59 2.59 -5.29
CA LEU A 164 -6.82 1.77 -6.24
C LEU A 164 -7.56 0.50 -6.70
N GLN A 165 -8.76 0.24 -6.17
CA GLN A 165 -9.67 -0.86 -6.52
C GLN A 165 -9.82 -1.10 -8.02
N ASN A 166 -9.88 -0.03 -8.81
CA ASN A 166 -10.23 -0.12 -10.23
C ASN A 166 -9.04 -0.46 -11.15
N HIS A 167 -7.83 -0.56 -10.60
CA HIS A 167 -6.61 -0.67 -11.41
C HIS A 167 -5.91 -2.04 -11.30
N PHE A 168 -6.20 -2.86 -10.27
CA PHE A 168 -5.50 -4.13 -10.02
C PHE A 168 -6.37 -5.19 -9.31
N SER A 169 -5.99 -6.48 -9.43
CA SER A 169 -6.53 -7.56 -8.57
C SER A 169 -6.05 -7.38 -7.13
N TRP A 170 -6.94 -7.60 -6.16
CA TRP A 170 -6.64 -7.43 -4.74
C TRP A 170 -5.61 -8.42 -4.24
N ILE A 171 -5.63 -9.65 -4.77
CA ILE A 171 -4.63 -10.66 -4.48
C ILE A 171 -3.24 -10.20 -4.93
N ARG A 172 -3.14 -9.57 -6.12
CA ARG A 172 -1.87 -9.03 -6.60
C ARG A 172 -1.37 -7.89 -5.72
N PHE A 173 -2.25 -7.01 -5.26
CA PHE A 173 -1.88 -5.94 -4.34
C PHE A 173 -1.39 -6.48 -3.00
N CYS A 174 -2.10 -7.45 -2.39
CA CYS A 174 -1.66 -8.13 -1.17
C CYS A 174 -0.30 -8.85 -1.35
N TYR A 175 -0.06 -9.47 -2.51
CA TYR A 175 1.21 -10.11 -2.82
C TYR A 175 2.35 -9.09 -2.96
N GLU A 176 2.13 -7.98 -3.67
CA GLU A 176 3.15 -6.95 -3.79
C GLU A 176 3.42 -6.26 -2.45
N PHE A 177 2.41 -6.16 -1.58
CA PHE A 177 2.57 -5.64 -0.22
C PHE A 177 3.35 -6.58 0.71
N THR A 178 3.19 -7.90 0.56
CA THR A 178 3.97 -8.92 1.29
C THR A 178 5.44 -8.95 0.86
N GLU A 179 5.70 -8.86 -0.45
CA GLU A 179 7.07 -8.89 -1.01
C GLU A 179 7.80 -7.55 -0.86
N LYS A 180 7.13 -6.43 -1.14
CA LYS A 180 7.72 -5.09 -1.21
C LYS A 180 7.40 -4.27 0.04
N LYS A 181 7.78 -4.76 1.22
CA LYS A 181 7.64 -4.14 2.57
C LYS A 181 7.77 -2.59 2.67
N HIS A 182 8.38 -1.97 1.67
CA HIS A 182 8.57 -0.53 1.47
C HIS A 182 7.29 0.30 1.29
N LEU A 183 6.16 -0.30 0.91
CA LEU A 183 4.89 0.44 0.74
C LEU A 183 4.27 0.96 2.05
N LEU A 184 4.76 0.47 3.20
CA LEU A 184 4.34 0.94 4.54
C LEU A 184 5.05 2.24 4.98
N LEU A 185 6.02 2.72 4.21
CA LEU A 185 6.87 3.87 4.56
C LEU A 185 6.77 5.04 3.56
N LEU A 186 5.91 4.93 2.55
CA LEU A 186 5.54 6.04 1.65
C LEU A 186 4.26 6.71 2.17
#